data_AF-A0A358SN64-F1
#
_entry.id   AF-A0A358SN64-F1
#
_cell.length_a   1.000
_cell.length_b   1.000
_cell.length_c   1.000
_cell.angle_alpha   90.00
_cell.angle_beta   90.00
_cell.angle_gamma   90.00
#
_symmetry.space_group_name_H-M   'P 1'
#
loop_
_entity.id
_entity.type
_entity.pdbx_description
1 polymer ?
#
loop_
_entity_poly.entity_id
_entity_poly.type
_entity_poly.pdbx_seq_one_letter_code
_entity_poly.pdbx_strand_id
1 'polypeptide(L)'
;MDKQQKAREARESHLAVQAEHPHRRASLPQQVAIAGLSVALDGVACWFSAQALGNGQLESLLWAALFLAVLAGGEIALDYYSDRSRKAWRLLAFGLAAFVTGLGVLRFLFLYTVGLDGPVAALVGAALFTVATAGFVVIGYRALRAAETFLAWQARRRAGKAGREAEAARSRTASCLAERDRLADAYVSRIRVSLLRTCTSTQLPLMEAALRAHLNGRDQS
;
A
#
# COMPACT_ATOMS: atom_id res chain seq x y z
N MET A 1 3.35 13.00 -26.71
CA MET A 1 2.52 11.94 -26.08
C MET A 1 1.47 12.60 -25.22
N ASP A 2 0.19 12.35 -25.53
CA ASP A 2 -0.95 12.84 -24.78
C ASP A 2 -0.90 12.32 -23.34
N LYS A 3 -1.17 13.17 -22.35
CA LYS A 3 -1.16 12.80 -20.92
C LYS A 3 -2.17 11.69 -20.63
N GLN A 4 -3.24 11.61 -21.42
CA GLN A 4 -4.22 10.52 -21.32
C GLN A 4 -3.65 9.18 -21.76
N GLN A 5 -2.80 9.17 -22.80
CA GLN A 5 -2.18 7.96 -23.29
C GLN A 5 -1.18 7.39 -22.28
N LYS A 6 -0.35 8.26 -21.67
CA LYS A 6 0.54 7.87 -20.57
C LYS A 6 -0.19 7.30 -19.36
N ALA A 7 -1.37 7.85 -19.02
CA ALA A 7 -2.19 7.34 -17.92
C ALA A 7 -2.79 5.95 -18.22
N ARG A 8 -3.15 5.68 -19.49
CA ARG A 8 -3.63 4.37 -19.93
C ARG A 8 -2.52 3.32 -19.91
N GLU A 9 -1.36 3.61 -20.50
CA GLU A 9 -0.19 2.73 -20.48
C GLU A 9 0.27 2.37 -19.06
N ALA A 10 0.28 3.37 -18.15
CA ALA A 10 0.60 3.13 -16.74
C ALA A 10 -0.45 2.27 -16.01
N ARG A 11 -1.72 2.34 -16.42
CA ARG A 11 -2.81 1.53 -15.86
C ARG A 11 -2.77 0.10 -16.40
N GLU A 12 -2.50 -0.08 -17.68
CA GLU A 12 -2.35 -1.39 -18.33
C GLU A 12 -1.16 -2.15 -17.77
N SER A 13 -0.01 -1.49 -17.60
CA SER A 13 1.16 -2.09 -16.95
C SER A 13 0.90 -2.51 -15.50
N HIS A 14 0.16 -1.70 -14.73
CA HIS A 14 -0.27 -2.10 -13.38
C HIS A 14 -1.20 -3.33 -13.42
N LEU A 15 -2.16 -3.38 -14.36
CA LEU A 15 -3.06 -4.51 -14.50
C LEU A 15 -2.33 -5.79 -14.94
N ALA A 16 -1.32 -5.68 -15.81
CA ALA A 16 -0.48 -6.81 -16.22
C ALA A 16 0.29 -7.40 -15.04
N VAL A 17 0.96 -6.56 -14.24
CA VAL A 17 1.69 -7.00 -13.04
C VAL A 17 0.75 -7.57 -11.96
N GLN A 18 -0.48 -7.03 -11.87
CA GLN A 18 -1.48 -7.55 -10.93
C GLN A 18 -2.09 -8.88 -11.40
N ALA A 19 -2.18 -9.11 -12.71
CA ALA A 19 -2.67 -10.37 -13.28
C ALA A 19 -1.70 -11.53 -13.04
N GLU A 20 -0.39 -11.26 -12.96
CA GLU A 20 0.64 -12.26 -12.61
C GLU A 20 0.50 -12.78 -11.17
N HIS A 21 -0.04 -11.96 -10.25
CA HIS A 21 -0.19 -12.32 -8.83
C HIS A 21 -1.58 -11.98 -8.28
N PRO A 22 -2.65 -12.72 -8.67
CA PRO A 22 -4.03 -12.35 -8.36
C PRO A 22 -4.38 -12.37 -6.87
N HIS A 23 -3.63 -13.11 -6.06
CA HIS A 23 -3.84 -13.25 -4.61
C HIS A 23 -3.12 -12.18 -3.76
N ARG A 24 -2.17 -11.43 -4.33
CA ARG A 24 -1.35 -10.43 -3.63
C ARG A 24 -1.85 -9.02 -3.93
N ARG A 25 -2.88 -8.56 -3.19
CA ARG A 25 -3.61 -7.30 -3.49
C ARG A 25 -3.56 -6.23 -2.39
N ALA A 26 -3.07 -6.58 -1.21
CA ALA A 26 -3.08 -5.66 -0.09
C ALA A 26 -1.87 -4.72 -0.15
N SER A 27 -2.03 -3.53 0.40
CA SER A 27 -1.02 -2.48 0.26
C SER A 27 0.25 -2.86 1.03
N LEU A 28 1.37 -2.95 0.29
CA LEU A 28 2.70 -3.28 0.82
C LEU A 28 3.06 -2.49 2.10
N PRO A 29 2.91 -1.15 2.19
CA PRO A 29 3.31 -0.41 3.39
C PRO A 29 2.47 -0.76 4.62
N GLN A 30 1.19 -1.07 4.45
CA GLN A 30 0.31 -1.42 5.56
C GLN A 30 0.67 -2.79 6.12
N GLN A 31 1.07 -3.74 5.27
CA GLN A 31 1.43 -5.08 5.71
C GLN A 31 2.85 -5.17 6.25
N VAL A 32 3.77 -4.37 5.72
CA VAL A 32 5.08 -4.16 6.37
C VAL A 32 4.90 -3.52 7.75
N ALA A 33 3.96 -2.59 7.92
CA ALA A 33 3.67 -2.02 9.23
C ALA A 33 3.07 -3.06 10.20
N ILE A 34 2.15 -3.91 9.74
CA ILE A 34 1.58 -4.99 10.56
C ILE A 34 2.65 -6.02 10.94
N ALA A 35 3.49 -6.44 10.00
CA ALA A 35 4.60 -7.34 10.27
C ALA A 35 5.66 -6.71 11.19
N GLY A 36 5.96 -5.43 11.01
CA GLY A 36 6.85 -4.68 11.90
C GLY A 36 6.28 -4.57 13.31
N LEU A 37 4.97 -4.35 13.44
CA LEU A 37 4.28 -4.29 14.73
C LEU A 37 4.27 -5.64 15.43
N SER A 38 4.00 -6.74 14.72
CA SER A 38 4.05 -8.09 15.29
C SER A 38 5.46 -8.44 15.78
N VAL A 39 6.48 -8.12 14.98
CA VAL A 39 7.89 -8.29 15.35
C VAL A 39 8.27 -7.43 16.56
N ALA A 40 7.79 -6.18 16.65
CA ALA A 40 8.04 -5.32 17.80
C ALA A 40 7.38 -5.84 19.09
N LEU A 41 6.16 -6.38 18.99
CA LEU A 41 5.47 -7.05 20.10
C LEU A 41 6.21 -8.32 20.53
N ASP A 42 6.73 -9.09 19.59
CA ASP A 42 7.60 -10.24 19.87
C ASP A 42 8.95 -9.85 20.48
N GLY A 43 9.40 -8.61 20.31
CA GLY A 43 10.57 -8.06 21.00
C GLY A 43 10.44 -8.07 22.52
N VAL A 44 9.24 -7.77 23.03
CA VAL A 44 8.95 -7.88 24.48
C VAL A 44 9.01 -9.34 24.91
N ALA A 45 8.50 -10.25 24.08
CA ALA A 45 8.57 -11.68 24.36
C ALA A 45 10.01 -12.22 24.36
N CYS A 46 10.81 -11.81 23.39
CA CYS A 46 12.21 -12.21 23.25
C CYS A 46 13.08 -11.63 24.38
N TRP A 47 12.76 -10.44 24.89
CA TRP A 47 13.43 -9.83 26.05
C TRP A 47 13.40 -10.73 27.29
N PHE A 48 12.23 -11.27 27.62
CA PHE A 48 12.08 -12.17 28.77
C PHE A 48 12.81 -13.50 28.57
N SER A 49 12.80 -14.07 27.36
CA SER A 49 13.57 -15.28 27.06
C SER A 49 15.08 -15.03 27.09
N ALA A 50 15.53 -13.85 26.69
CA ALA A 50 16.94 -13.47 26.70
C ALA A 50 17.50 -13.25 28.10
N GLN A 51 16.70 -12.73 29.04
CA GLN A 51 17.07 -12.66 30.45
C GLN A 51 17.28 -14.05 31.09
N ALA A 52 16.75 -15.11 30.49
CA ALA A 52 17.02 -16.48 30.91
C ALA A 52 18.46 -16.94 30.57
N LEU A 53 19.08 -16.32 29.56
CA LEU A 53 20.37 -16.72 29.00
C LEU A 53 21.52 -15.78 29.39
N GLY A 54 21.24 -14.49 29.59
CA GLY A 54 22.25 -13.48 29.87
C GLY A 54 22.12 -12.90 31.27
N ASN A 55 23.24 -12.79 31.99
CA ASN A 55 23.28 -12.15 33.32
C ASN A 55 23.39 -10.61 33.23
N GLY A 56 23.62 -10.06 32.02
CA GLY A 56 23.77 -8.63 31.76
C GLY A 56 22.73 -8.04 30.80
N GLN A 57 22.44 -6.74 30.95
CA GLN A 57 21.45 -6.02 30.13
C GLN A 57 21.83 -5.96 28.64
N LEU A 58 23.12 -5.77 28.33
CA LEU A 58 23.63 -5.78 26.94
C LEU A 58 23.57 -7.17 26.31
N GLU A 59 23.84 -8.21 27.08
CA GLU A 59 23.84 -9.60 26.62
C GLU A 59 22.40 -10.07 26.33
N SER A 60 21.45 -9.67 27.20
CA SER A 60 20.01 -9.89 26.98
C SER A 60 19.51 -9.15 25.73
N LEU A 61 19.97 -7.93 25.48
CA LEU A 61 19.66 -7.18 24.25
C LEU A 61 20.16 -7.92 23.00
N LEU A 62 21.38 -8.45 23.03
CA LEU A 62 21.97 -9.18 21.89
C LEU A 62 21.19 -10.47 21.59
N TRP A 63 20.84 -11.24 22.61
CA TRP A 63 20.02 -12.46 22.46
C TRP A 63 18.62 -12.14 21.95
N ALA A 64 17.97 -11.10 22.48
CA ALA A 64 16.67 -10.67 22.01
C ALA A 64 16.71 -10.22 20.54
N ALA A 65 17.73 -9.45 20.15
CA ALA A 65 17.94 -9.04 18.76
C ALA A 65 18.17 -10.24 17.82
N LEU A 66 18.95 -11.23 18.27
CA LEU A 66 19.19 -12.46 17.51
C LEU A 66 17.89 -13.25 17.30
N PHE A 67 17.08 -13.45 18.35
CA PHE A 67 15.81 -14.16 18.24
C PHE A 67 14.83 -13.46 17.31
N LEU A 68 14.79 -12.14 17.39
CA LEU A 68 13.95 -11.29 16.55
C LEU A 68 14.40 -11.33 15.08
N ALA A 69 15.72 -11.37 14.82
CA ALA A 69 16.26 -11.56 13.49
C ALA A 69 15.94 -12.95 12.90
N VAL A 70 15.98 -14.01 13.72
CA VAL A 70 15.60 -15.37 13.31
C VAL A 70 14.11 -15.46 12.98
N LEU A 71 13.25 -14.84 13.79
CA LEU A 71 11.81 -14.79 13.54
C LEU A 71 11.49 -14.02 12.24
N ALA A 72 12.01 -12.79 12.11
CA ALA A 72 11.79 -11.97 10.92
C ALA A 72 12.37 -12.62 9.65
N GLY A 73 13.57 -13.18 9.73
CA GLY A 73 14.18 -13.93 8.62
C GLY A 73 13.41 -15.19 8.27
N GLY A 74 12.88 -15.88 9.29
CA GLY A 74 12.02 -17.06 9.13
C GLY A 74 10.73 -16.75 8.37
N GLU A 75 10.05 -15.65 8.69
CA GLU A 75 8.84 -15.19 7.97
C GLU A 75 9.12 -14.86 6.49
N ILE A 76 10.22 -14.13 6.22
CA ILE A 76 10.64 -13.78 4.85
C ILE A 76 11.00 -15.05 4.06
N ALA A 77 11.74 -15.98 4.67
CA ALA A 77 12.08 -17.26 4.06
C ALA A 77 10.83 -18.12 3.81
N LEU A 78 9.83 -18.07 4.70
CA LEU A 78 8.57 -18.79 4.54
C LEU A 78 7.77 -18.26 3.35
N ASP A 79 7.72 -16.94 3.13
CA ASP A 79 7.09 -16.37 1.94
C ASP A 79 7.83 -16.79 0.66
N TYR A 80 9.16 -16.68 0.65
CA TYR A 80 9.99 -17.02 -0.52
C TYR A 80 9.85 -18.49 -0.94
N TYR A 81 9.83 -19.43 0.01
CA TYR A 81 9.72 -20.86 -0.29
C TYR A 81 8.29 -21.35 -0.51
N SER A 82 7.27 -20.55 -0.18
CA SER A 82 5.86 -20.95 -0.29
C SER A 82 5.43 -21.27 -1.73
N ASP A 83 5.94 -20.55 -2.72
CA ASP A 83 5.65 -20.77 -4.14
C ASP A 83 6.64 -21.73 -4.83
N ARG A 84 7.84 -21.97 -4.25
CA ARG A 84 8.90 -22.76 -4.89
C ARG A 84 8.83 -24.25 -4.55
N SER A 85 8.64 -24.61 -3.27
CA SER A 85 8.69 -26.00 -2.84
C SER A 85 7.92 -26.23 -1.55
N ARG A 86 6.84 -27.02 -1.64
CA ARG A 86 6.01 -27.40 -0.48
C ARG A 86 6.79 -28.18 0.59
N LYS A 87 7.83 -28.93 0.21
CA LYS A 87 8.68 -29.68 1.16
C LYS A 87 9.59 -28.75 1.96
N ALA A 88 10.26 -27.81 1.29
CA ALA A 88 11.11 -26.80 1.95
C ALA A 88 10.28 -25.87 2.85
N TRP A 89 9.10 -25.45 2.38
CA TRP A 89 8.16 -24.66 3.16
C TRP A 89 7.72 -25.37 4.45
N ARG A 90 7.40 -26.67 4.39
CA ARG A 90 7.07 -27.45 5.59
C ARG A 90 8.25 -27.55 6.55
N LEU A 91 9.46 -27.83 6.06
CA LEU A 91 10.65 -27.89 6.91
C LEU A 91 10.93 -26.56 7.61
N LEU A 92 10.83 -25.44 6.90
CA LEU A 92 10.95 -24.10 7.48
C LEU A 92 9.85 -23.82 8.50
N ALA A 93 8.59 -24.18 8.21
CA ALA A 93 7.48 -24.02 9.14
C ALA A 93 7.67 -24.86 10.41
N PHE A 94 8.12 -26.11 10.28
CA PHE A 94 8.46 -26.96 11.42
C PHE A 94 9.64 -26.41 12.23
N GLY A 95 10.69 -25.92 11.56
CA GLY A 95 11.84 -25.29 12.21
C GLY A 95 11.44 -24.03 12.98
N LEU A 96 10.59 -23.18 12.41
CA LEU A 96 10.08 -21.98 13.05
C LEU A 96 9.17 -22.34 14.24
N ALA A 97 8.31 -23.34 14.10
CA ALA A 97 7.48 -23.83 15.21
C ALA A 97 8.33 -24.42 16.35
N ALA A 98 9.37 -25.19 16.03
CA ALA A 98 10.31 -25.71 17.02
C ALA A 98 11.07 -24.58 17.73
N PHE A 99 11.47 -23.54 16.99
CA PHE A 99 12.12 -22.36 17.56
C PHE A 99 11.20 -21.59 18.52
N VAL A 100 9.95 -21.32 18.13
CA VAL A 100 8.94 -20.69 19.00
C VAL A 100 8.66 -21.53 20.24
N THR A 101 8.61 -22.86 20.09
CA THR A 101 8.46 -23.78 21.22
C THR A 101 9.67 -23.70 22.17
N GLY A 102 10.89 -23.67 21.63
CA GLY A 102 12.12 -23.48 22.40
C GLY A 102 12.14 -22.17 23.19
N LEU A 103 11.69 -21.07 22.58
CA LEU A 103 11.52 -19.78 23.28
C LEU A 103 10.52 -19.85 24.42
N GLY A 104 9.42 -20.61 24.24
CA GLY A 104 8.44 -20.90 25.28
C GLY A 104 9.03 -21.65 26.47
N VAL A 105 9.85 -22.67 26.20
CA VAL A 105 10.56 -23.44 27.24
C VAL A 105 11.54 -22.55 28.01
N LEU A 106 12.32 -21.72 27.31
CA LEU A 106 13.22 -20.76 27.94
C LEU A 106 12.48 -19.77 28.85
N ARG A 107 11.32 -19.30 28.40
CA ARG A 107 10.48 -18.39 29.18
C ARG A 107 9.89 -19.06 30.41
N PHE A 108 9.46 -20.31 30.28
CA PHE A 108 9.00 -21.11 31.41
C PHE A 108 10.11 -21.28 32.45
N LEU A 109 11.34 -21.59 32.01
CA LEU A 109 12.50 -21.72 32.89
C LEU A 109 12.78 -20.40 33.64
N PHE A 110 12.73 -19.26 32.95
CA PHE A 110 12.91 -17.94 33.58
C PHE A 110 11.80 -17.61 34.59
N LEU A 111 10.53 -17.78 34.21
CA LEU A 111 9.40 -17.53 35.11
C LEU A 111 9.39 -18.49 36.30
N TYR A 112 9.90 -19.71 36.13
CA TYR A 112 10.05 -20.68 37.20
C TYR A 112 11.19 -20.31 38.16
N THR A 113 12.30 -19.76 37.67
CA THR A 113 13.44 -19.36 38.51
C THR A 113 13.26 -17.99 39.18
N VAL A 114 12.51 -17.07 38.56
CA VAL A 114 12.29 -15.70 39.04
C VAL A 114 10.93 -15.51 39.72
N GLY A 115 9.94 -16.37 39.44
CA GLY A 115 8.55 -16.18 39.86
C GLY A 115 8.28 -16.44 41.35
N LEU A 116 7.61 -15.47 41.99
CA LEU A 116 7.14 -15.53 43.38
C LEU A 116 5.80 -16.27 43.56
N ASP A 117 5.08 -16.60 42.47
CA ASP A 117 3.67 -17.03 42.49
C ASP A 117 3.44 -18.51 42.11
N GLY A 118 4.50 -19.33 42.09
CA GLY A 118 4.43 -20.79 41.93
C GLY A 118 4.43 -21.32 40.48
N PRO A 119 4.61 -22.64 40.31
CA PRO A 119 4.88 -23.28 39.01
C PRO A 119 3.71 -23.19 38.01
N VAL A 120 2.47 -23.10 38.52
CA VAL A 120 1.26 -23.00 37.69
C VAL A 120 1.17 -21.62 37.02
N ALA A 121 1.50 -20.54 37.74
CA ALA A 121 1.52 -19.18 37.19
C ALA A 121 2.61 -19.03 36.11
N ALA A 122 3.79 -19.62 36.34
CA ALA A 122 4.87 -19.65 35.37
C ALA A 122 4.48 -20.40 34.08
N LEU A 123 3.77 -21.52 34.20
CA LEU A 123 3.27 -22.30 33.06
C LEU A 123 2.24 -21.51 32.25
N VAL A 124 1.26 -20.91 32.92
CA VAL A 124 0.20 -20.12 32.27
C VAL A 124 0.80 -18.89 31.57
N GLY A 125 1.73 -18.19 32.22
CA GLY A 125 2.44 -17.05 31.62
C GLY A 125 3.22 -17.47 30.38
N ALA A 126 4.04 -18.52 30.48
CA ALA A 126 4.81 -19.03 29.34
C ALA A 126 3.90 -19.47 28.18
N ALA A 127 2.83 -20.21 28.47
CA ALA A 127 1.87 -20.66 27.45
C ALA A 127 1.18 -19.48 26.75
N LEU A 128 0.70 -18.47 27.48
CA LEU A 128 0.07 -17.29 26.90
C LEU A 128 1.01 -16.53 25.96
N PHE A 129 2.27 -16.35 26.38
CA PHE A 129 3.26 -15.69 25.54
C PHE A 129 3.65 -16.50 24.31
N THR A 130 3.78 -17.83 24.42
CA THR A 130 4.05 -18.69 23.27
C THR A 130 2.90 -18.69 22.28
N VAL A 131 1.65 -18.73 22.76
CA VAL A 131 0.45 -18.61 21.90
C VAL A 131 0.40 -17.24 21.22
N ALA A 132 0.72 -16.17 21.95
CA ALA A 132 0.79 -14.82 21.37
C ALA A 132 1.84 -14.72 20.26
N THR A 133 3.07 -15.18 20.50
CA THR A 133 4.15 -15.19 19.49
C THR A 133 3.81 -16.07 18.29
N ALA A 134 3.23 -17.25 18.50
CA ALA A 134 2.74 -18.08 17.40
C ALA A 134 1.66 -17.36 16.57
N GLY A 135 0.73 -16.68 17.24
CA GLY A 135 -0.30 -15.86 16.60
C GLY A 135 0.30 -14.71 15.79
N PHE A 136 1.28 -14.00 16.34
CA PHE A 136 1.99 -12.90 15.68
C PHE A 136 2.74 -13.37 14.44
N VAL A 137 3.44 -14.49 14.50
CA VAL A 137 4.12 -15.10 13.34
C VAL A 137 3.12 -15.50 12.25
N VAL A 138 1.98 -16.08 12.62
CA VAL A 138 0.93 -16.44 11.66
C VAL A 138 0.33 -15.19 11.02
N ILE A 139 0.10 -14.12 11.78
CA ILE A 139 -0.41 -12.85 11.28
C ILE A 139 0.62 -12.19 10.36
N GLY A 140 1.90 -12.14 10.75
CA GLY A 140 3.02 -11.63 9.96
C GLY A 140 3.14 -12.37 8.63
N TYR A 141 3.17 -13.71 8.67
CA TYR A 141 3.17 -14.54 7.47
C TYR A 141 1.95 -14.28 6.56
N ARG A 142 0.73 -14.20 7.11
CA ARG A 142 -0.47 -13.92 6.30
C ARG A 142 -0.46 -12.50 5.74
N ALA A 143 0.08 -11.53 6.48
CA ALA A 143 0.25 -10.15 6.02
C ALA A 143 1.25 -10.09 4.86
N LEU A 144 2.42 -10.73 4.98
CA LEU A 144 3.40 -10.81 3.89
C LEU A 144 2.84 -11.51 2.66
N ARG A 145 2.11 -12.61 2.86
CA ARG A 145 1.53 -13.37 1.74
C ARG A 145 0.43 -12.61 1.00
N ALA A 146 -0.28 -11.71 1.68
CA ALA A 146 -1.28 -10.85 1.06
C ALA A 146 -0.67 -9.56 0.46
N ALA A 147 0.61 -9.28 0.73
CA ALA A 147 1.31 -8.09 0.25
C ALA A 147 1.49 -8.12 -1.25
N GLU A 148 1.03 -7.04 -1.89
CA GLU A 148 1.37 -6.78 -3.28
C GLU A 148 2.89 -6.76 -3.44
N THR A 149 3.38 -7.21 -4.59
CA THR A 149 4.81 -7.20 -4.86
C THR A 149 5.32 -5.76 -4.96
N PHE A 150 6.61 -5.54 -4.72
CA PHE A 150 7.22 -4.21 -4.81
C PHE A 150 7.00 -3.57 -6.20
N LEU A 151 7.05 -4.38 -7.26
CA LEU A 151 6.77 -3.95 -8.62
C LEU A 151 5.31 -3.52 -8.81
N ALA A 152 4.35 -4.27 -8.25
CA ALA A 152 2.93 -3.90 -8.29
C ALA A 152 2.68 -2.57 -7.58
N TRP A 153 3.31 -2.36 -6.42
CA TRP A 153 3.22 -1.09 -5.68
C TRP A 153 3.78 0.09 -6.46
N GLN A 154 4.94 -0.07 -7.07
CA GLN A 154 5.55 0.99 -7.86
C GLN A 154 4.71 1.30 -9.11
N ALA A 155 4.17 0.29 -9.79
CA ALA A 155 3.26 0.44 -10.91
C ALA A 155 1.97 1.16 -10.49
N ARG A 156 1.37 0.81 -9.35
CA ARG A 156 0.18 1.46 -8.80
C ARG A 156 0.42 2.93 -8.50
N ARG A 157 1.56 3.27 -7.89
CA ARG A 157 1.93 4.67 -7.62
C ARG A 157 2.12 5.48 -8.91
N ARG A 158 2.75 4.89 -9.93
CA ARG A 158 2.93 5.52 -11.24
C ARG A 158 1.60 5.76 -11.93
N ALA A 159 0.71 4.76 -11.94
CA ALA A 159 -0.64 4.87 -12.49
C ALA A 159 -1.45 5.97 -11.77
N GLY A 160 -1.41 6.00 -10.44
CA GLY A 160 -2.10 7.02 -9.65
C GLY A 160 -1.56 8.44 -9.90
N LYS A 161 -0.23 8.60 -10.04
CA LYS A 161 0.38 9.90 -10.38
C LYS A 161 -0.03 10.35 -11.78
N ALA A 162 0.08 9.47 -12.77
CA ALA A 162 -0.32 9.77 -14.15
C ALA A 162 -1.81 10.10 -14.27
N GLY A 163 -2.68 9.40 -13.52
CA GLY A 163 -4.11 9.69 -13.44
C GLY A 163 -4.40 11.10 -12.92
N ARG A 164 -3.78 11.49 -11.80
CA ARG A 164 -3.91 12.85 -11.25
C ARG A 164 -3.42 13.93 -12.20
N GLU A 165 -2.31 13.69 -12.90
CA GLU A 165 -1.78 14.63 -13.90
C GLU A 165 -2.70 14.77 -15.11
N ALA A 166 -3.35 13.69 -15.53
CA ALA A 166 -4.34 13.70 -16.60
C ALA A 166 -5.63 14.43 -16.16
N GLU A 167 -6.12 14.19 -14.95
CA GLU A 167 -7.27 14.91 -14.38
C GLU A 167 -6.99 16.41 -14.23
N ALA A 168 -5.80 16.78 -13.74
CA ALA A 168 -5.40 18.19 -13.64
C ALA A 168 -5.26 18.86 -15.02
N ALA A 169 -4.85 18.13 -16.05
CA ALA A 169 -4.82 18.65 -17.41
C ALA A 169 -6.24 18.82 -17.99
N ARG A 170 -7.16 17.89 -17.69
CA ARG A 170 -8.57 17.97 -18.06
C ARG A 170 -9.28 19.14 -17.37
N SER A 171 -9.03 19.37 -16.08
CA SER A 171 -9.63 20.50 -15.38
C SER A 171 -9.12 21.84 -15.93
N ARG A 172 -7.82 21.98 -16.19
CA ARG A 172 -7.26 23.18 -16.82
C ARG A 172 -7.83 23.46 -18.20
N THR A 173 -7.93 22.43 -19.05
CA THR A 173 -8.53 22.58 -20.38
C THR A 173 -10.01 22.95 -20.29
N ALA A 174 -10.78 22.35 -19.37
CA ALA A 174 -12.16 22.73 -19.12
C ALA A 174 -12.30 24.19 -18.64
N SER A 175 -11.42 24.66 -17.74
CA SER A 175 -11.41 26.06 -17.30
C SER A 175 -11.05 27.03 -18.43
N CYS A 176 -10.06 26.70 -19.27
CA CYS A 176 -9.72 27.51 -20.43
C CYS A 176 -10.85 27.57 -21.46
N LEU A 177 -11.55 26.45 -21.70
CA LEU A 177 -12.71 26.42 -22.59
C LEU A 177 -13.86 27.26 -22.03
N ALA A 178 -14.15 27.15 -20.72
CA ALA A 178 -15.18 27.95 -20.07
C ALA A 178 -14.87 29.46 -20.14
N GLU A 179 -13.62 29.86 -19.95
CA GLU A 179 -13.21 31.26 -20.07
C GLU A 179 -13.31 31.76 -21.51
N ARG A 180 -12.91 30.93 -22.49
CA ARG A 180 -13.07 31.26 -23.92
C ARG A 180 -14.54 31.46 -24.27
N ASP A 181 -15.41 30.55 -23.84
CA ASP A 181 -16.84 30.60 -24.14
C ASP A 181 -17.48 31.84 -23.48
N ARG A 182 -17.06 32.18 -22.24
CA ARG A 182 -17.46 33.42 -21.55
C ARG A 182 -17.03 34.68 -22.31
N LEU A 183 -15.80 34.72 -22.81
CA LEU A 183 -15.30 35.84 -23.61
C LEU A 183 -16.05 35.96 -24.94
N ALA A 184 -16.33 34.84 -25.61
CA ALA A 184 -17.11 34.81 -26.84
C ALA A 184 -18.52 35.37 -26.63
N ASP A 185 -19.20 34.98 -25.56
CA ASP A 185 -20.52 35.51 -25.21
C ASP A 185 -20.47 37.01 -24.87
N ALA A 186 -19.45 37.47 -24.15
CA ALA A 186 -19.23 38.89 -23.88
C ALA A 186 -19.05 39.69 -25.18
N TYR A 187 -18.24 39.19 -26.11
CA TYR A 187 -18.04 39.82 -27.43
C TYR A 187 -19.33 39.89 -28.25
N VAL A 188 -20.07 38.77 -28.36
CA VAL A 188 -21.34 38.71 -29.09
C VAL A 188 -22.35 39.68 -28.48
N SER A 189 -22.46 39.73 -27.15
CA SER A 189 -23.36 40.65 -26.46
C SER A 189 -23.08 42.13 -26.78
N ARG A 190 -21.79 42.50 -26.90
CA ARG A 190 -21.37 43.87 -27.21
C ARG A 190 -21.67 44.25 -28.66
N ILE A 191 -21.45 43.31 -29.59
CA ILE A 191 -21.67 43.53 -31.03
C ILE A 191 -23.16 43.48 -31.39
N ARG A 192 -23.98 42.79 -30.59
CA ARG A 192 -25.45 42.68 -30.77
C ARG A 192 -26.14 44.04 -30.96
N VAL A 193 -25.74 45.05 -30.19
CA VAL A 193 -26.30 46.40 -30.29
C VAL A 193 -26.01 47.03 -31.66
N SER A 194 -24.82 46.80 -32.20
CA SER A 194 -24.45 47.24 -33.54
C SER A 194 -25.16 46.42 -34.62
N LEU A 195 -25.27 45.11 -34.46
CA LEU A 195 -25.96 44.22 -35.41
C LEU A 195 -27.45 44.52 -35.52
N LEU A 196 -28.12 44.87 -34.41
CA LEU A 196 -29.52 45.27 -34.41
C LEU A 196 -29.80 46.52 -35.27
N ARG A 197 -28.79 47.36 -35.55
CA ARG A 197 -28.91 48.52 -36.44
C ARG A 197 -28.75 48.16 -37.92
N THR A 198 -28.04 47.08 -38.23
CA THR A 198 -27.64 46.74 -39.60
C THR A 198 -28.35 45.51 -40.16
N CYS A 199 -28.89 44.63 -39.31
CA CYS A 199 -29.51 43.37 -39.70
C CYS A 199 -31.00 43.33 -39.34
N THR A 200 -31.79 42.62 -40.16
CA THR A 200 -33.20 42.32 -39.88
C THR A 200 -33.33 41.25 -38.78
N SER A 201 -34.45 41.25 -38.06
CA SER A 201 -34.68 40.36 -36.91
C SER A 201 -34.57 38.86 -37.24
N THR A 202 -34.84 38.47 -38.49
CA THR A 202 -34.72 37.10 -39.00
C THR A 202 -33.28 36.68 -39.31
N GLN A 203 -32.38 37.63 -39.61
CA GLN A 203 -30.97 37.36 -39.95
C GLN A 203 -30.04 37.40 -38.74
N LEU A 204 -30.46 38.08 -37.67
CA LEU A 204 -29.69 38.23 -36.43
C LEU A 204 -29.24 36.90 -35.80
N PRO A 205 -30.10 35.87 -35.60
CA PRO A 205 -29.67 34.62 -34.96
C PRO A 205 -28.68 33.82 -35.81
N LEU A 206 -28.80 33.87 -37.14
CA LEU A 206 -27.85 33.23 -38.07
C LEU A 206 -26.48 33.91 -38.02
N MET A 207 -26.46 35.24 -37.97
CA MET A 207 -25.21 36.01 -37.86
C MET A 207 -24.52 35.77 -36.51
N GLU A 208 -25.27 35.74 -35.39
CA GLU A 208 -24.73 35.41 -34.07
C GLU A 208 -24.16 33.98 -34.02
N ALA A 209 -24.84 33.01 -34.65
CA ALA A 209 -24.37 31.63 -34.74
C ALA A 209 -23.08 31.51 -35.58
N ALA A 210 -23.01 32.21 -36.72
CA ALA A 210 -21.81 32.27 -37.56
C ALA A 210 -20.64 32.94 -36.82
N LEU A 211 -20.88 34.05 -36.11
CA LEU A 211 -19.85 34.72 -35.30
C LEU A 211 -19.33 33.83 -34.17
N ARG A 212 -20.22 33.08 -33.50
CA ARG A 212 -19.81 32.08 -32.50
C ARG A 212 -19.04 30.92 -33.12
N ALA A 213 -19.41 30.47 -34.32
CA ALA A 213 -18.68 29.43 -35.03
C ALA A 213 -17.27 29.92 -35.40
N HIS A 214 -17.15 31.16 -35.86
CA HIS A 214 -15.89 31.84 -36.15
C HIS A 214 -14.98 31.96 -34.93
N LEU A 215 -15.51 32.53 -33.84
CA LEU A 215 -14.76 32.73 -32.58
C LEU A 215 -14.32 31.41 -31.94
N ASN A 216 -15.08 30.34 -32.17
CA ASN A 216 -14.73 28.99 -31.70
C ASN A 216 -13.81 28.22 -32.65
N GLY A 217 -13.42 28.82 -33.79
CA GLY A 217 -12.56 28.19 -34.80
C GLY A 217 -13.24 27.05 -35.57
N ARG A 218 -14.58 27.02 -35.61
CA ARG A 218 -15.37 25.97 -36.28
C ARG A 218 -15.70 26.29 -37.74
N ASP A 219 -15.26 27.44 -38.25
CA ASP A 219 -15.54 27.91 -39.62
C ASP A 219 -14.63 27.29 -40.70
N GLN A 220 -13.63 26.49 -40.32
CA GLN A 220 -12.62 25.94 -41.24
C GLN A 220 -12.79 24.42 -41.53
N SER A 221 -13.95 23.84 -41.21
CA SER A 221 -14.30 22.45 -41.55
C SER A 221 -15.54 22.41 -42.42
#